data_AF-G3RKZ6-F1
#
_entry.id   AF-G3RKZ6-F1
#
_cell.length_a   1.000
_cell.length_b   1.000
_cell.length_c   1.000
_cell.angle_alpha   90.00
_cell.angle_beta   90.00
_cell.angle_gamma   90.00
#
_symmetry.space_group_name_H-M   'P 1'
#
loop_
_entity.id
_entity.type
_entity.pdbx_description
1 polymer ?
#
loop_
_entity_poly.entity_id
_entity_poly.type
_entity_poly.pdbx_seq_one_letter_code
_entity_poly.pdbx_strand_id
1 'polypeptide(L)'
;MGNSYYNIVATLLLILNFERTRSLQDPCSNCPAGTFCDNNRNQICSPCPPNSFSSAGGQRTCDICRQCKGVFRTRKECSSTSNAECDCTPGFHCLGAGCSMCEQDCKQGQELTKKGCKDCCFGTFNDQKRGVCRPWTNCSLDGKSVLVNGTKERDVVCGPSPADLSPGASSATPPAPAREPGHSPQIVSFFLVLTSTALLFLLFFLMLRFSIVKRGRKKLLYIFKQPFMRPVQTTQEEDGCSCRFPEEEEGGCEL
;
A
#
# COMPACT_ATOMS: atom_id res chain seq x y z
N MET A 1 28.02 10.59 -55.70
CA MET A 1 28.23 11.91 -55.06
C MET A 1 27.22 12.28 -53.96
N GLY A 2 26.02 11.66 -53.86
CA GLY A 2 25.01 12.05 -52.85
C GLY A 2 25.28 11.63 -51.40
N ASN A 3 26.04 10.56 -51.17
CA ASN A 3 26.24 10.01 -49.82
C ASN A 3 27.22 10.84 -48.95
N SER A 4 28.18 11.51 -49.58
CA SER A 4 29.17 12.36 -48.89
C SER A 4 28.54 13.67 -48.41
N TYR A 5 27.69 14.28 -49.23
CA TYR A 5 26.98 15.52 -48.87
C TYR A 5 26.00 15.30 -47.72
N TYR A 6 25.26 14.18 -47.71
CA TYR A 6 24.37 13.82 -46.61
C TYR A 6 25.11 13.67 -45.28
N ASN A 7 26.26 12.98 -45.27
CA ASN A 7 27.05 12.79 -44.06
C ASN A 7 27.63 14.12 -43.53
N ILE A 8 28.04 15.04 -44.42
CA ILE A 8 28.51 16.37 -44.03
C ILE A 8 27.38 17.20 -43.42
N VAL A 9 26.21 17.22 -44.07
CA VAL A 9 25.03 17.94 -43.56
C VAL A 9 24.56 17.34 -42.23
N ALA A 10 24.52 16.02 -42.10
CA ALA A 10 24.17 15.35 -40.84
C ALA A 10 25.16 15.69 -39.72
N THR A 11 26.47 15.72 -40.02
CA THR A 11 27.50 16.07 -39.05
C THR A 11 27.39 17.54 -38.62
N LEU A 12 27.14 18.46 -39.56
CA LEU A 12 26.91 19.87 -39.24
C LEU A 12 25.65 20.07 -38.39
N LEU A 13 24.55 19.36 -38.69
CA LEU A 13 23.33 19.40 -37.89
C LEU A 13 23.54 18.82 -36.49
N LEU A 14 24.37 17.79 -36.33
CA LEU A 14 24.73 17.22 -35.03
C LEU A 14 25.62 18.18 -34.23
N ILE A 15 26.58 18.85 -34.86
CA ILE A 15 27.45 19.85 -34.21
C ILE A 15 26.62 21.07 -33.78
N LEU A 16 25.74 21.58 -34.65
CA LEU A 16 24.85 22.70 -34.33
C LEU A 16 23.85 22.33 -33.23
N ASN A 17 23.36 21.09 -33.19
CA ASN A 17 22.55 20.60 -32.07
C ASN A 17 23.38 20.43 -30.78
N PHE A 18 24.65 20.03 -30.87
CA PHE A 18 25.54 19.89 -29.73
C PHE A 18 25.95 21.25 -29.13
N GLU A 19 26.18 22.27 -29.96
CA GLU A 19 26.41 23.64 -29.50
C GLU A 19 25.14 24.26 -28.91
N ARG A 20 23.96 23.94 -29.48
CA ARG A 20 22.66 24.37 -28.95
C ARG A 20 22.32 23.72 -27.61
N THR A 21 22.73 22.48 -27.35
CA THR A 21 22.55 21.83 -26.03
C THR A 21 23.54 22.33 -24.99
N ARG A 22 24.75 22.75 -25.37
CA ARG A 22 25.74 23.34 -24.45
C ARG A 22 25.32 24.72 -23.91
N SER A 23 24.53 25.47 -24.68
CA SER A 23 24.00 26.78 -24.29
C SER A 23 22.78 26.69 -23.34
N LEU A 24 22.28 25.49 -23.03
CA LEU A 24 21.12 25.29 -22.16
C LEU A 24 21.49 24.69 -20.79
N GLN A 25 22.74 24.85 -20.36
CA GLN A 25 23.14 24.47 -19.01
C GLN A 25 22.59 25.51 -18.04
N ASP A 26 21.57 25.12 -17.25
CA ASP A 26 20.96 26.03 -16.27
C ASP A 26 22.07 26.57 -15.35
N PRO A 27 22.28 27.90 -15.26
CA PRO A 27 23.30 28.53 -14.44
C PRO A 27 23.32 28.01 -12.99
N CYS A 28 22.17 27.56 -12.50
CA CYS A 28 22.00 27.08 -11.14
C CYS A 28 22.42 25.61 -10.95
N SER A 29 22.61 24.83 -12.02
CA SER A 29 22.88 23.38 -11.93
C SER A 29 24.14 23.01 -11.13
N ASN A 30 25.08 23.94 -10.97
CA ASN A 30 26.32 23.74 -10.23
C ASN A 30 26.20 24.03 -8.72
N CYS A 31 25.07 24.54 -8.25
CA CYS A 31 24.90 24.84 -6.83
C CYS A 31 24.72 23.56 -6.00
N PRO A 32 25.49 23.36 -4.91
CA PRO A 32 25.34 22.19 -4.06
C PRO A 32 24.07 22.26 -3.21
N ALA A 33 23.67 21.12 -2.64
CA ALA A 33 22.62 21.08 -1.62
C ALA A 33 22.94 22.05 -0.45
N GLY A 34 21.90 22.60 0.16
CA GLY A 34 22.02 23.63 1.20
C GLY A 34 22.31 25.03 0.69
N THR A 35 22.28 25.22 -0.62
CA THR A 35 22.31 26.53 -1.27
C THR A 35 21.13 26.70 -2.22
N PHE A 36 20.84 27.95 -2.56
CA PHE A 36 19.91 28.32 -3.61
C PHE A 36 20.53 29.32 -4.58
N CYS A 37 19.99 29.35 -5.79
CA CYS A 37 20.43 30.21 -6.89
C CYS A 37 19.36 31.27 -7.18
N ASP A 38 19.70 32.54 -6.97
CA ASP A 38 18.83 33.66 -7.31
C ASP A 38 19.09 34.11 -8.76
N ASN A 39 18.02 34.20 -9.57
CA ASN A 39 18.10 34.65 -10.97
C ASN A 39 18.66 36.07 -11.12
N ASN A 40 18.61 36.90 -10.07
CA ASN A 40 19.11 38.27 -10.11
C ASN A 40 20.63 38.39 -9.87
N ARG A 41 21.30 37.30 -9.46
CA ARG A 41 22.74 37.33 -9.15
C ARG A 41 23.48 36.27 -9.96
N ASN A 42 24.08 36.69 -11.08
CA ASN A 42 25.01 35.96 -11.96
C ASN A 42 25.63 34.68 -11.35
N GLN A 43 24.87 33.57 -11.25
CA GLN A 43 25.34 32.25 -10.80
C GLN A 43 25.88 32.16 -9.35
N ILE A 44 25.53 33.07 -8.44
CA ILE A 44 26.03 33.00 -7.05
C ILE A 44 25.13 32.09 -6.21
N CYS A 45 25.62 30.90 -5.89
CA CYS A 45 24.98 29.99 -4.94
C CYS A 45 25.05 30.59 -3.53
N SER A 46 23.89 30.97 -2.99
CA SER A 46 23.78 31.56 -1.66
C SER A 46 23.33 30.51 -0.65
N PRO A 47 23.85 30.51 0.58
CA PRO A 47 23.45 29.55 1.60
C PRO A 47 21.96 29.71 1.94
N CYS A 48 21.30 28.60 2.26
CA CYS A 48 19.91 28.66 2.70
C CYS A 48 19.75 29.55 3.95
N PRO A 49 18.74 30.44 3.97
CA PRO A 49 18.46 31.28 5.14
C PRO A 49 18.07 30.43 6.38
N PRO A 50 18.11 31.02 7.59
CA PRO A 50 17.72 30.32 8.81
C PRO A 50 16.31 29.71 8.71
N ASN A 51 16.14 28.51 9.27
CA ASN A 51 14.90 27.72 9.18
C ASN A 51 14.50 27.33 7.73
N SER A 52 15.47 27.14 6.85
CA SER A 52 15.23 26.58 5.51
C SER A 52 16.32 25.57 5.11
N PHE A 53 16.00 24.73 4.13
CA PHE A 53 16.88 23.69 3.63
C PHE A 53 16.72 23.48 2.11
N SER A 54 17.71 22.86 1.49
CA SER A 54 17.70 22.46 0.09
C SER A 54 18.36 21.09 -0.01
N SER A 55 17.58 20.05 -0.28
CA SER A 55 18.04 18.65 -0.26
C SER A 55 18.81 18.23 -1.50
N ALA A 56 18.57 18.92 -2.62
CA ALA A 56 19.23 18.68 -3.90
C ALA A 56 19.98 19.93 -4.35
N GLY A 57 21.00 19.75 -5.20
CA GLY A 57 21.67 20.85 -5.85
C GLY A 57 20.79 21.56 -6.88
N GLY A 58 21.19 22.78 -7.26
CA GLY A 58 20.55 23.58 -8.30
C GLY A 58 19.14 24.06 -8.02
N GLN A 59 18.76 24.09 -6.75
CA GLN A 59 17.49 24.69 -6.32
C GLN A 59 17.53 26.21 -6.47
N ARG A 60 16.41 26.79 -6.90
CA ARG A 60 16.24 28.26 -7.00
C ARG A 60 15.79 28.89 -5.68
N THR A 61 15.25 28.06 -4.79
CA THR A 61 14.74 28.46 -3.48
C THR A 61 15.04 27.36 -2.47
N CYS A 62 15.16 27.73 -1.19
CA CYS A 62 15.20 26.75 -0.11
C CYS A 62 13.78 26.51 0.42
N ASP A 63 13.48 25.26 0.72
CA ASP A 63 12.23 24.86 1.38
C ASP A 63 12.27 25.23 2.85
N ILE A 64 11.14 25.68 3.40
CA ILE A 64 11.05 26.03 4.82
C ILE A 64 11.11 24.75 5.66
N CYS A 65 11.90 24.80 6.73
CA CYS A 65 12.00 23.70 7.69
C CYS A 65 10.64 23.42 8.33
N ARG A 66 10.27 22.15 8.40
CA ARG A 66 9.11 21.70 9.16
C ARG A 66 9.29 22.06 10.64
N GLN A 67 8.25 22.60 11.25
CA GLN A 67 8.24 22.89 12.69
C GLN A 67 7.49 21.78 13.43
N CYS A 68 8.14 21.16 14.41
CA CYS A 68 7.51 20.19 15.30
C CYS A 68 7.03 20.92 16.55
N LYS A 69 5.73 21.23 16.63
CA LYS A 69 5.09 21.95 17.74
C LYS A 69 3.83 21.23 18.21
N GLY A 70 3.40 21.52 19.44
CA GLY A 70 2.18 20.91 20.01
C GLY A 70 2.38 19.43 20.31
N VAL A 71 1.58 18.57 19.66
CA VAL A 71 1.62 17.09 19.82
C VAL A 71 2.86 16.46 19.17
N PHE A 72 3.57 17.22 18.34
CA PHE A 72 4.78 16.79 17.66
C PHE A 72 6.02 17.21 18.45
N ARG A 73 7.01 16.31 18.51
CA ARG A 73 8.36 16.54 19.02
C ARG A 73 9.37 16.44 17.89
N THR A 74 10.44 17.22 17.95
CA THR A 74 11.53 17.13 16.98
C THR A 74 12.31 15.84 17.21
N ARG A 75 12.32 14.96 16.19
CA ARG A 75 13.15 13.75 16.16
C ARG A 75 14.51 14.03 15.55
N LYS A 76 14.53 14.86 14.50
CA LYS A 76 15.74 15.31 13.82
C LYS A 76 15.61 16.80 13.57
N GLU A 77 16.60 17.55 14.01
CA GLU A 77 16.66 18.99 13.77
C GLU A 77 16.84 19.31 12.29
N CYS A 78 16.35 20.48 11.88
CA CYS A 78 16.55 20.94 10.53
C CYS A 78 18.02 21.36 10.30
N SER A 79 18.50 21.14 9.10
CA SER A 79 19.84 21.54 8.64
C SER A 79 19.72 22.18 7.26
N SER A 80 20.77 22.82 6.75
CA SER A 80 20.72 23.42 5.41
C SER A 80 20.43 22.39 4.31
N THR A 81 20.77 21.11 4.49
CA THR A 81 20.61 20.07 3.45
C THR A 81 19.46 19.09 3.73
N SER A 82 18.82 19.14 4.90
CA SER A 82 17.75 18.21 5.22
C SER A 82 16.70 18.81 6.12
N ASN A 83 15.44 18.49 5.82
CA ASN A 83 14.29 18.91 6.59
C ASN A 83 14.34 18.36 8.01
N ALA A 84 13.67 19.05 8.93
CA ALA A 84 13.36 18.51 10.24
C ALA A 84 12.41 17.31 10.13
N GLU A 85 12.64 16.30 10.96
CA GLU A 85 11.75 15.15 11.09
C GLU A 85 11.05 15.22 12.45
N CYS A 86 9.72 15.05 12.43
CA CYS A 86 8.90 15.06 13.62
C CYS A 86 8.49 13.65 14.03
N ASP A 87 8.31 13.48 15.33
CA ASP A 87 7.66 12.32 15.96
C ASP A 87 6.57 12.83 16.91
N CYS A 88 5.80 11.93 17.52
CA CYS A 88 4.74 12.29 18.47
C CYS A 88 5.25 12.31 19.92
N THR A 89 4.63 13.13 20.76
CA THR A 89 4.87 13.11 22.21
C THR A 89 4.44 11.78 22.84
N PRO A 90 5.00 11.37 23.99
CA PRO A 90 4.61 10.13 24.65
C PRO A 90 3.09 10.02 24.87
N GLY A 91 2.52 8.84 24.59
CA GLY A 91 1.06 8.61 24.60
C GLY A 91 0.38 8.83 23.26
N PHE A 92 1.15 9.14 22.21
CA PHE A 92 0.69 9.23 20.83
C PHE A 92 1.66 8.49 19.91
N HIS A 93 1.16 8.08 18.75
CA HIS A 93 1.96 7.46 17.71
C HIS A 93 1.74 8.13 16.35
N CYS A 94 2.76 8.04 15.49
CA CYS A 94 2.71 8.59 14.15
C CYS A 94 1.75 7.83 13.23
N LEU A 95 0.93 8.57 12.50
CA LEU A 95 0.08 8.09 11.43
C LEU A 95 0.35 8.87 10.14
N GLY A 96 0.43 8.17 9.01
CA GLY A 96 0.75 8.74 7.70
C GLY A 96 2.24 8.90 7.41
N ALA A 97 2.55 9.21 6.14
CA ALA A 97 3.93 9.37 5.67
C ALA A 97 4.62 10.56 6.37
N GLY A 98 5.84 10.34 6.86
CA GLY A 98 6.59 11.37 7.58
C GLY A 98 5.93 11.84 8.87
N CYS A 99 5.07 11.04 9.52
CA CYS A 99 4.36 11.43 10.74
C CYS A 99 3.52 12.70 10.55
N SER A 100 2.63 12.71 9.55
CA SER A 100 1.77 13.87 9.25
C SER A 100 0.71 14.10 10.33
N MET A 101 0.32 13.06 11.08
CA MET A 101 -0.65 13.12 12.17
C MET A 101 -0.17 12.30 13.37
N CYS A 102 -0.56 12.73 14.58
CA CYS A 102 -0.37 11.97 15.81
C CYS A 102 -1.72 11.45 16.28
N GLU A 103 -1.80 10.13 16.50
CA GLU A 103 -2.98 9.45 17.00
C GLU A 103 -2.72 8.97 18.43
N GLN A 104 -3.71 9.14 19.31
CA GLN A 104 -3.58 8.81 20.72
C GLN A 104 -3.46 7.30 20.92
N ASP A 105 -2.50 6.87 21.74
CA ASP A 105 -2.43 5.49 22.20
C ASP A 105 -3.47 5.24 23.30
N CYS A 106 -4.19 4.13 23.18
CA CYS A 106 -5.10 3.66 24.21
C CYS A 106 -4.40 2.68 25.16
N LYS A 107 -4.99 2.47 26.34
CA LYS A 107 -4.50 1.45 27.27
C LYS A 107 -4.96 0.06 26.82
N GLN A 108 -4.36 -0.97 27.40
CA GLN A 108 -4.94 -2.31 27.29
C GLN A 108 -6.35 -2.30 27.88
N GLY A 109 -7.23 -3.06 27.25
CA GLY A 109 -8.66 -3.07 27.48
C GLY A 109 -9.41 -1.82 27.05
N GLN A 110 -8.80 -1.02 26.18
CA GLN A 110 -9.46 0.07 25.49
C GLN A 110 -9.25 -0.04 23.99
N GLU A 111 -10.15 0.53 23.21
CA GLU A 111 -10.01 0.73 21.78
C GLU A 111 -10.15 2.21 21.42
N LEU A 112 -9.54 2.62 20.32
CA LEU A 112 -9.67 3.99 19.84
C LEU A 112 -10.98 4.15 19.05
N THR A 113 -11.80 5.11 19.45
CA THR A 113 -13.04 5.48 18.75
C THR A 113 -12.99 6.92 18.27
N LYS A 114 -13.97 7.35 17.48
CA LYS A 114 -14.12 8.77 17.06
C LYS A 114 -14.21 9.75 18.24
N LYS A 115 -14.60 9.28 19.42
CA LYS A 115 -14.72 10.08 20.66
C LYS A 115 -13.48 9.93 21.58
N GLY A 116 -12.42 9.28 21.11
CA GLY A 116 -11.24 8.94 21.89
C GLY A 116 -11.25 7.49 22.38
N CYS A 117 -10.35 7.18 23.33
CA CYS A 117 -10.23 5.84 23.88
C CYS A 117 -11.48 5.45 24.68
N LYS A 118 -12.01 4.27 24.39
CA LYS A 118 -13.17 3.69 25.05
C LYS A 118 -12.81 2.33 25.61
N ASP A 119 -13.22 2.04 26.84
CA ASP A 119 -13.06 0.72 27.44
C ASP A 119 -13.83 -0.36 26.65
N CYS A 120 -13.24 -1.55 26.58
CA CYS A 120 -13.88 -2.71 26.00
C CYS A 120 -15.16 -3.06 26.75
N CYS A 121 -16.22 -3.35 26.00
CA CYS A 121 -17.49 -3.81 26.55
C CYS A 121 -17.33 -5.18 27.23
N PHE A 122 -18.27 -5.52 28.11
CA PHE A 122 -18.30 -6.85 28.70
C PHE A 122 -18.41 -7.92 27.61
N GLY A 123 -17.64 -9.01 27.77
CA GLY A 123 -17.54 -10.06 26.76
C GLY A 123 -16.50 -9.79 25.67
N THR A 124 -15.78 -8.65 25.71
CA THR A 124 -14.68 -8.35 24.79
C THR A 124 -13.40 -7.99 25.54
N PHE A 125 -12.26 -8.07 24.84
CA PHE A 125 -10.96 -7.71 25.36
C PHE A 125 -10.06 -7.09 24.29
N ASN A 126 -9.05 -6.35 24.74
CA ASN A 126 -7.94 -5.91 23.91
C ASN A 126 -6.64 -5.93 24.72
N ASP A 127 -5.67 -6.73 24.29
CA ASP A 127 -4.35 -6.89 24.90
C ASP A 127 -3.29 -5.93 24.34
N GLN A 128 -3.64 -5.09 23.36
CA GLN A 128 -2.73 -4.18 22.66
C GLN A 128 -3.11 -2.71 22.88
N LYS A 129 -2.12 -1.82 22.95
CA LYS A 129 -2.35 -0.36 23.07
C LYS A 129 -3.01 0.27 21.83
N ARG A 130 -2.86 -0.38 20.68
CA ARG A 130 -3.36 0.04 19.36
C ARG A 130 -4.32 -0.98 18.75
N GLY A 131 -4.82 -1.88 19.59
CA GLY A 131 -5.77 -2.91 19.18
C GLY A 131 -7.21 -2.43 19.17
N VAL A 132 -8.09 -3.33 18.77
CA VAL A 132 -9.55 -3.17 18.78
C VAL A 132 -10.12 -4.21 19.73
N CYS A 133 -11.21 -3.88 20.42
CA CYS A 133 -11.85 -4.82 21.33
C CYS A 133 -12.46 -5.98 20.54
N ARG A 134 -12.01 -7.19 20.84
CA ARG A 134 -12.45 -8.44 20.20
C ARG A 134 -13.18 -9.33 21.21
N PRO A 135 -14.18 -10.11 20.79
CA PRO A 135 -14.94 -10.97 21.70
C PRO A 135 -14.04 -11.99 22.39
N TRP A 136 -14.40 -12.37 23.62
CA TRP A 136 -13.75 -13.49 24.31
C TRP A 136 -13.92 -14.79 23.52
N THR A 137 -12.92 -15.65 23.62
CA THR A 137 -12.97 -17.01 23.07
C THR A 137 -14.17 -17.77 23.67
N ASN A 138 -14.92 -18.49 22.85
CA ASN A 138 -16.04 -19.31 23.33
C ASN A 138 -15.56 -20.75 23.56
N CYS A 139 -15.22 -21.08 24.81
CA CYS A 139 -14.71 -22.42 25.17
C CYS A 139 -15.72 -23.55 24.88
N SER A 140 -17.02 -23.26 24.93
CA SER A 140 -18.06 -24.27 24.71
C SER A 140 -18.09 -24.80 23.27
N LEU A 141 -17.58 -24.05 22.30
CA LEU A 141 -17.47 -24.51 20.90
C LEU A 141 -16.51 -25.70 20.75
N ASP A 142 -15.49 -25.78 21.60
CA ASP A 142 -14.49 -26.85 21.62
C ASP A 142 -14.82 -27.95 22.66
N GLY A 143 -15.99 -27.90 23.29
CA GLY A 143 -16.32 -28.80 24.41
C GLY A 143 -15.46 -28.57 25.66
N LYS A 144 -14.82 -27.40 25.78
CA LYS A 144 -13.96 -27.03 26.91
C LYS A 144 -14.72 -26.20 27.95
N SER A 145 -14.22 -26.20 29.17
CA SER A 145 -14.70 -25.32 30.24
C SER A 145 -13.81 -24.07 30.35
N VAL A 146 -14.37 -22.99 30.89
CA VAL A 146 -13.61 -21.76 31.20
C VAL A 146 -12.81 -22.00 32.48
N LEU A 147 -11.48 -22.06 32.37
CA LEU A 147 -10.59 -22.19 33.54
C LEU A 147 -10.33 -20.83 34.20
N VAL A 148 -10.08 -19.81 33.39
CA VAL A 148 -9.86 -18.43 33.85
C VAL A 148 -10.76 -17.52 33.06
N ASN A 149 -11.54 -16.70 33.76
CA ASN A 149 -12.46 -15.77 33.14
C ASN A 149 -11.71 -14.63 32.43
N GLY A 150 -12.31 -14.15 31.34
CA GLY A 150 -11.80 -13.02 30.57
C GLY A 150 -11.93 -11.71 31.33
N THR A 151 -11.17 -10.72 30.89
CA THR A 151 -11.31 -9.32 31.33
C THR A 151 -11.29 -8.41 30.12
N LYS A 152 -11.40 -7.10 30.33
CA LYS A 152 -11.18 -6.15 29.23
C LYS A 152 -9.76 -6.23 28.64
N GLU A 153 -8.76 -6.69 29.39
CA GLU A 153 -7.36 -6.71 28.95
C GLU A 153 -6.88 -8.08 28.44
N ARG A 154 -7.58 -9.17 28.80
CA ARG A 154 -7.16 -10.55 28.50
C ARG A 154 -8.32 -11.43 28.12
N ASP A 155 -8.06 -12.37 27.24
CA ASP A 155 -9.04 -13.38 26.84
C ASP A 155 -9.37 -14.35 27.98
N VAL A 156 -10.44 -15.12 27.81
CA VAL A 156 -10.69 -16.32 28.62
C VAL A 156 -9.62 -17.37 28.34
N VAL A 157 -9.30 -18.18 29.35
CA VAL A 157 -8.46 -19.36 29.20
C VAL A 157 -9.34 -20.60 29.27
N CYS A 158 -9.38 -21.37 28.18
CA CYS A 158 -10.13 -22.61 28.09
C CYS A 158 -9.29 -23.80 28.57
N GLY A 159 -9.95 -24.83 29.08
CA GLY A 159 -9.32 -26.10 29.42
C GLY A 159 -10.29 -27.26 29.54
N PRO A 160 -9.78 -28.47 29.81
CA PRO A 160 -10.61 -29.67 29.96
C PRO A 160 -11.66 -29.48 31.05
N SER A 161 -12.78 -30.18 30.92
CA SER A 161 -13.84 -30.10 31.94
C SER A 161 -13.32 -30.68 33.26
N PRO A 162 -13.68 -30.12 34.42
CA PRO A 162 -13.39 -30.74 35.73
C PRO A 162 -13.92 -32.19 35.83
N ALA A 163 -14.90 -32.56 35.00
CA ALA A 163 -15.41 -33.93 34.91
C ALA A 163 -14.41 -34.93 34.29
N ASP A 164 -13.47 -34.46 33.44
CA ASP A 164 -12.44 -35.30 32.82
C ASP A 164 -11.20 -35.46 33.71
N LEU A 165 -11.08 -34.67 34.78
CA LEU A 165 -9.94 -34.66 35.70
C LEU A 165 -10.16 -35.52 36.96
N SER A 166 -11.26 -36.27 37.03
CA SER A 166 -11.50 -37.21 38.12
C SER A 166 -10.80 -38.55 37.85
N PRO A 167 -9.80 -38.98 38.64
CA PRO A 167 -9.28 -40.33 38.56
C PRO A 167 -10.20 -41.25 39.37
N GLY A 168 -11.09 -41.96 38.69
CA GLY A 168 -12.07 -42.84 39.33
C GLY A 168 -12.36 -44.13 38.54
N ALA A 169 -11.56 -45.16 38.81
CA ALA A 169 -11.86 -46.60 38.75
C ALA A 169 -12.33 -47.25 37.43
N SER A 170 -11.37 -47.90 36.76
CA SER A 170 -11.38 -49.26 36.18
C SER A 170 -12.66 -49.80 35.53
N SER A 171 -12.55 -50.07 34.22
CA SER A 171 -12.87 -51.41 33.72
C SER A 171 -11.74 -51.89 32.80
N ALA A 172 -11.00 -52.86 33.31
CA ALA A 172 -9.99 -53.60 32.57
C ALA A 172 -10.68 -54.64 31.70
N THR A 173 -10.43 -54.58 30.40
CA THR A 173 -10.74 -55.65 29.44
C THR A 173 -9.44 -55.97 28.68
N PRO A 174 -9.07 -57.25 28.49
CA PRO A 174 -7.73 -57.67 28.06
C PRO A 174 -7.40 -57.28 26.60
N PRO A 175 -6.10 -57.15 26.23
CA PRO A 175 -5.69 -56.83 24.87
C PRO A 175 -5.41 -58.09 24.04
N ALA A 176 -6.04 -58.20 22.86
CA ALA A 176 -5.51 -58.94 21.69
C ALA A 176 -6.43 -58.75 20.45
N PRO A 177 -5.92 -58.89 19.20
CA PRO A 177 -4.58 -58.65 18.68
C PRO A 177 -4.57 -57.52 17.63
N ALA A 178 -3.36 -57.05 17.32
CA ALA A 178 -3.09 -56.11 16.25
C ALA A 178 -3.69 -56.55 14.90
N ARG A 179 -4.41 -55.64 14.25
CA ARG A 179 -4.54 -55.63 12.79
C ARG A 179 -4.19 -54.24 12.30
N GLU A 180 -3.20 -54.21 11.43
CA GLU A 180 -2.79 -53.04 10.67
C GLU A 180 -3.99 -52.35 10.01
N PRO A 181 -3.99 -51.01 9.91
CA PRO A 181 -4.92 -50.31 9.04
C PRO A 181 -4.48 -50.53 7.59
N GLY A 182 -5.05 -51.58 6.98
CA GLY A 182 -5.17 -51.65 5.54
C GLY A 182 -5.84 -50.37 5.05
N HIS A 183 -5.08 -49.56 4.31
CA HIS A 183 -5.61 -48.39 3.64
C HIS A 183 -6.70 -48.84 2.67
N SER A 184 -7.94 -48.47 2.97
CA SER A 184 -9.07 -48.74 2.08
C SER A 184 -8.78 -48.10 0.71
N PRO A 185 -8.76 -48.88 -0.40
CA PRO A 185 -8.38 -48.40 -1.73
C PRO A 185 -9.32 -47.31 -2.27
N GLN A 186 -10.47 -47.08 -1.64
CA GLN A 186 -11.43 -46.04 -2.05
C GLN A 186 -11.02 -44.63 -1.61
N ILE A 187 -10.40 -44.48 -0.43
CA ILE A 187 -10.02 -43.17 0.10
C ILE A 187 -8.80 -42.62 -0.66
N VAL A 188 -7.81 -43.47 -0.91
CA VAL A 188 -6.62 -43.10 -1.71
C VAL A 188 -7.01 -42.75 -3.15
N SER A 189 -7.95 -43.51 -3.74
CA SER A 189 -8.49 -43.22 -5.08
C SER A 189 -9.19 -41.86 -5.12
N PHE A 190 -9.99 -41.52 -4.11
CA PHE A 190 -10.66 -40.22 -4.05
C PHE A 190 -9.68 -39.05 -3.95
N PHE A 191 -8.64 -39.16 -3.11
CA PHE A 191 -7.59 -38.14 -3.02
C PHE A 191 -6.76 -38.02 -4.31
N LEU A 192 -6.50 -39.12 -5.01
CA LEU A 192 -5.82 -39.09 -6.32
C LEU A 192 -6.66 -38.41 -7.41
N VAL A 193 -7.97 -38.66 -7.44
CA VAL A 193 -8.89 -37.97 -8.37
C VAL A 193 -9.02 -36.49 -8.02
N LEU A 194 -9.10 -36.15 -6.73
CA LEU A 194 -9.21 -34.76 -6.28
C LEU A 194 -7.94 -33.94 -6.59
N THR A 195 -6.77 -34.53 -6.38
CA THR A 195 -5.50 -33.89 -6.71
C THR A 195 -5.29 -33.76 -8.22
N SER A 196 -5.64 -34.78 -9.00
CA SER A 196 -5.59 -34.73 -10.47
C SER A 196 -6.52 -33.65 -11.05
N THR A 197 -7.76 -33.58 -10.57
CA THR A 197 -8.71 -32.55 -11.00
C THR A 197 -8.23 -31.15 -10.62
N ALA A 198 -7.74 -30.93 -9.40
CA ALA A 198 -7.17 -29.65 -8.97
C ALA A 198 -5.97 -29.22 -9.83
N LEU A 199 -5.07 -30.14 -10.17
CA LEU A 199 -3.93 -29.87 -11.06
C LEU A 199 -4.38 -29.50 -12.47
N LEU A 200 -5.38 -30.19 -13.04
CA LEU A 200 -5.93 -29.87 -14.35
C LEU A 200 -6.58 -28.49 -14.37
N PHE A 201 -7.33 -28.12 -13.32
CA PHE A 201 -7.90 -26.78 -13.18
C PHE A 201 -6.80 -25.72 -13.09
N LEU A 202 -5.76 -25.93 -12.27
CA LEU A 202 -4.63 -25.02 -12.16
C LEU A 202 -3.92 -24.81 -13.50
N LEU A 203 -3.65 -25.89 -14.25
CA LEU A 203 -3.05 -25.81 -15.58
C LEU A 203 -3.95 -25.05 -16.57
N PHE A 204 -5.27 -25.28 -16.54
CA PHE A 204 -6.23 -24.54 -17.35
C PHE A 204 -6.22 -23.04 -17.02
N PHE A 205 -6.20 -22.67 -15.74
CA PHE A 205 -6.10 -21.27 -15.32
C PHE A 205 -4.78 -20.63 -15.77
N LEU A 206 -3.65 -21.34 -15.66
CA LEU A 206 -2.36 -20.85 -16.15
C LEU A 206 -2.35 -20.65 -17.67
N MET A 207 -2.94 -21.58 -18.42
CA MET A 207 -3.10 -21.45 -19.88
C MET A 207 -4.02 -20.29 -20.26
N LEU A 208 -5.09 -20.05 -19.51
CA LEU A 208 -5.97 -18.90 -19.73
C LEU A 208 -5.25 -17.58 -19.42
N ARG A 209 -4.52 -17.49 -18.31
CA ARG A 209 -3.68 -16.33 -17.95
C ARG A 209 -2.63 -16.07 -19.03
N PHE A 210 -1.93 -17.09 -19.50
CA PHE A 210 -0.94 -16.96 -20.57
C PHE A 210 -1.60 -16.52 -21.89
N SER A 211 -2.79 -17.04 -22.20
CA SER A 211 -3.57 -16.64 -23.38
C SER A 211 -4.05 -15.19 -23.30
N ILE A 212 -4.48 -14.72 -22.13
CA ILE A 212 -4.87 -13.32 -21.87
C ILE A 212 -3.65 -12.41 -22.00
N VAL A 213 -2.51 -12.79 -21.42
CA VAL A 213 -1.25 -12.02 -21.53
C VAL A 213 -0.76 -11.99 -22.98
N LYS A 214 -0.81 -13.11 -23.70
CA LYS A 214 -0.43 -13.19 -25.12
C LYS A 214 -1.39 -12.40 -26.00
N ARG A 215 -2.70 -12.42 -25.72
CA ARG A 215 -3.72 -11.59 -26.39
C ARG A 215 -3.52 -10.11 -26.09
N GLY A 216 -3.19 -9.76 -24.85
CA GLY A 216 -2.83 -8.40 -24.42
C GLY A 216 -1.58 -7.89 -25.12
N ARG A 217 -0.51 -8.70 -25.18
CA ARG A 217 0.73 -8.39 -25.92
C ARG A 217 0.48 -8.25 -27.42
N LYS A 218 -0.36 -9.10 -28.02
CA LYS A 218 -0.79 -8.96 -29.43
C LYS A 218 -1.60 -7.67 -29.66
N LYS A 219 -2.51 -7.33 -28.75
CA LYS A 219 -3.31 -6.09 -28.81
C LYS A 219 -2.44 -4.85 -28.64
N LEU A 220 -1.45 -4.90 -27.74
CA LEU A 220 -0.47 -3.83 -27.51
C LEU A 220 0.44 -3.64 -28.73
N LEU A 221 0.94 -4.73 -29.32
CA LEU A 221 1.72 -4.70 -30.57
C LEU A 221 0.92 -4.18 -31.76
N TYR A 222 -0.40 -4.39 -31.79
CA TYR A 222 -1.29 -3.84 -32.82
C TYR A 222 -1.47 -2.33 -32.65
N ILE A 223 -1.72 -1.86 -31.42
CA ILE A 223 -1.88 -0.43 -31.10
C ILE A 223 -0.57 0.35 -31.38
N PHE A 224 0.58 -0.25 -31.09
CA PHE A 224 1.89 0.39 -31.32
C PHE A 224 2.31 0.41 -32.80
N LYS A 225 1.69 -0.42 -33.66
CA LYS A 225 1.98 -0.49 -35.10
C LYS A 225 1.15 0.47 -35.96
N GLN A 226 0.30 1.31 -35.36
CA GLN A 226 -0.51 2.28 -36.09
C GLN A 226 -0.02 3.71 -35.85
N PRO A 227 1.02 4.20 -36.55
CA PRO A 227 1.35 5.62 -36.52
C PRO A 227 0.56 6.37 -37.60
N PHE A 228 -0.01 7.50 -37.18
CA PHE A 228 -0.01 8.77 -37.92
C PHE A 228 -0.73 8.80 -39.29
N MET A 229 -2.05 9.04 -39.27
CA MET A 229 -2.75 9.77 -40.33
C MET A 229 -3.58 10.88 -39.69
N ARG A 230 -3.08 12.12 -39.79
CA ARG A 230 -3.95 13.32 -39.76
C ARG A 230 -4.51 13.52 -41.17
N PRO A 231 -5.82 13.73 -41.33
CA PRO A 231 -6.35 14.70 -42.27
C PRO A 231 -6.77 15.94 -41.46
N VAL A 232 -6.10 17.08 -41.61
CA VAL A 232 -6.41 18.13 -42.61
C VAL A 232 -7.88 18.55 -42.55
N GLN A 233 -8.04 19.81 -42.14
CA GLN A 233 -9.27 20.54 -41.93
C GLN A 233 -9.86 20.97 -43.28
N THR A 234 -11.11 20.63 -43.58
CA THR A 234 -11.92 21.27 -44.62
C THR A 234 -13.38 21.38 -44.17
N THR A 235 -13.83 22.64 -44.15
CA THR A 235 -15.16 23.27 -44.17
C THR A 235 -16.43 22.51 -44.62
N GLN A 236 -17.57 22.93 -44.01
CA GLN A 236 -19.00 22.89 -44.46
C GLN A 236 -19.66 21.50 -44.61
N GLU A 237 -20.94 21.21 -44.33
CA GLU A 237 -22.21 21.95 -44.10
C GLU A 237 -23.25 20.97 -43.44
N GLU A 238 -24.40 21.51 -43.03
CA GLU A 238 -25.63 20.98 -42.40
C GLU A 238 -26.03 19.48 -42.51
N ASP A 239 -26.63 18.90 -41.46
CA ASP A 239 -28.10 18.83 -41.29
C ASP A 239 -28.50 18.07 -39.99
N GLY A 240 -29.65 18.42 -39.42
CA GLY A 240 -30.03 18.13 -38.04
C GLY A 240 -30.62 16.74 -37.75
N CYS A 241 -30.66 16.36 -36.46
CA CYS A 241 -31.82 15.67 -35.88
C CYS A 241 -31.77 15.61 -34.34
N SER A 242 -32.77 16.25 -33.73
CA SER A 242 -33.48 15.93 -32.49
C SER A 242 -33.04 14.70 -31.67
N CYS A 243 -32.77 14.92 -30.37
CA CYS A 243 -33.21 14.00 -29.30
C CYS A 243 -33.41 14.75 -27.97
N ARG A 244 -34.61 14.55 -27.42
CA ARG A 244 -35.14 14.95 -26.10
C ARG A 244 -34.29 14.45 -24.93
N PHE A 245 -34.26 15.22 -23.84
CA PHE A 245 -33.96 14.76 -22.47
C PHE A 245 -35.25 14.48 -21.69
N PRO A 246 -35.28 13.41 -20.88
CA PRO A 246 -35.79 13.45 -19.50
C PRO A 246 -34.76 12.77 -18.56
N GLU A 247 -34.77 12.84 -17.23
CA GLU A 247 -35.49 13.52 -16.14
C GLU A 247 -34.50 13.41 -14.95
N GLU A 248 -34.36 14.45 -14.13
CA GLU A 248 -33.67 14.35 -12.83
C GLU A 248 -34.68 13.88 -11.78
N GLU A 249 -34.43 12.74 -11.13
CA GLU A 249 -35.12 12.39 -9.89
C GLU A 249 -34.30 12.82 -8.67
N GLU A 250 -34.84 13.80 -7.95
CA GLU A 250 -34.48 14.19 -6.59
C GLU A 250 -35.03 13.16 -5.60
N GLY A 251 -34.14 12.36 -5.01
CA GLY A 251 -34.45 11.48 -3.89
C GLY A 251 -34.13 12.16 -2.55
N GLY A 252 -35.11 12.86 -1.98
CA GLY A 252 -35.09 13.29 -0.58
C GLY A 252 -35.48 12.13 0.36
N CYS A 253 -34.77 11.98 1.47
CA CYS A 253 -35.16 11.09 2.57
C CYS A 253 -35.40 11.91 3.84
N GLU A 254 -36.64 11.90 4.33
CA GLU A 254 -36.98 12.18 5.73
C GLU A 254 -37.18 10.86 6.49
N LEU A 255 -36.53 10.75 7.67
CA LEU A 255 -37.09 10.45 9.00
C LEU A 255 -35.97 10.11 9.99
#